data_AF-A0A9D4H7K4-F1
#
_entry.id   AF-A0A9D4H7K4-F1
#
_cell.length_a   1.000
_cell.length_b   1.000
_cell.length_c   1.000
_cell.angle_alpha   90.00
_cell.angle_beta   90.00
_cell.angle_gamma   90.00
#
_symmetry.space_group_name_H-M   'P 1'
#
loop_
_entity.id
_entity.type
_entity.pdbx_description
1 polymer ?
#
loop_
_entity_poly.entity_id
_entity_poly.type
_entity_poly.pdbx_seq_one_letter_code
_entity_poly.pdbx_strand_id
1 'polypeptide(L)'
;MKTIPSIQVEVGGKMFKLSAEKLESGPPPRLKTLCKCPTPEVDRPSYLFKGILALYQTGELHIPEGSCPLAFLKELEFWEIDISLMADCCYNRHVVSK
;
A
#
# COMPACT_ATOMS: atom_id res chain seq x y z
N MET A 1 19.93 -22.67 -0.56
CA MET A 1 18.64 -22.04 -0.92
C MET A 1 18.76 -20.58 -0.56
N LYS A 2 18.77 -19.66 -1.54
CA LYS A 2 18.83 -18.22 -1.24
C LYS A 2 17.45 -17.82 -0.70
N THR A 3 17.36 -17.53 0.58
CA THR A 3 16.17 -16.93 1.20
C THR A 3 15.88 -15.63 0.49
N ILE A 4 14.75 -15.55 -0.21
CA ILE A 4 14.27 -14.30 -0.80
C ILE A 4 13.98 -13.37 0.38
N PRO A 5 14.63 -12.19 0.50
CA PRO A 5 14.37 -11.30 1.62
C PRO A 5 12.91 -10.83 1.53
N SER A 6 12.09 -11.22 2.49
CA SER A 6 10.75 -10.63 2.64
C SER A 6 10.86 -9.39 3.52
N ILE A 7 10.14 -8.33 3.19
CA ILE A 7 9.99 -7.18 4.06
C ILE A 7 8.85 -7.46 5.02
N GLN A 8 9.08 -7.15 6.28
CA GLN A 8 8.06 -7.08 7.31
C GLN A 8 7.89 -5.62 7.71
N VAL A 9 6.66 -5.13 7.72
CA VAL A 9 6.34 -3.76 8.17
C VAL A 9 5.20 -3.84 9.15
N GLU A 10 5.34 -3.17 10.28
CA GLU A 10 4.24 -2.95 11.20
C GLU A 10 3.54 -1.64 10.84
N VAL A 11 2.23 -1.70 10.63
CA VAL A 11 1.41 -0.50 10.38
C VAL A 11 0.28 -0.49 11.40
N GLY A 12 0.27 0.50 12.28
CA GLY A 12 -0.77 0.67 13.31
C GLY A 12 -0.98 -0.58 14.18
N GLY A 13 0.11 -1.17 14.68
CA GLY A 13 0.09 -2.37 15.52
C GLY A 13 -0.19 -3.68 14.78
N LYS A 14 -0.27 -3.67 13.45
CA LYS A 14 -0.49 -4.87 12.64
C LYS A 14 0.70 -5.15 11.73
N MET A 15 1.20 -6.39 11.81
CA MET A 15 2.28 -6.88 10.96
C MET A 15 1.77 -7.25 9.56
N PHE A 16 2.48 -6.76 8.56
CA PHE A 16 2.29 -7.11 7.16
C PHE A 16 3.61 -7.65 6.57
N LYS A 17 3.49 -8.58 5.63
CA LYS A 17 4.62 -9.23 4.96
C LYS A 17 4.50 -9.11 3.46
N LEU A 18 5.59 -8.73 2.80
CA LEU A 18 5.70 -8.65 1.35
C LEU A 18 7.01 -9.33 0.88
N SER A 19 6.99 -10.03 -0.25
CA SER A 19 8.23 -10.55 -0.86
C SER A 19 9.01 -9.42 -1.53
N ALA A 20 10.35 -9.49 -1.54
CA ALA A 20 11.17 -8.54 -2.29
C ALA A 20 10.76 -8.43 -3.76
N GLU A 21 10.44 -9.56 -4.40
CA GLU A 21 9.94 -9.61 -5.78
C GLU A 21 8.75 -8.67 -6.01
N LYS A 22 7.72 -8.76 -5.16
CA LYS A 22 6.52 -7.93 -5.29
C LYS A 22 6.79 -6.45 -5.02
N LEU A 23 7.72 -6.16 -4.10
CA LEU A 23 8.16 -4.79 -3.86
C LEU A 23 8.91 -4.23 -5.08
N GLU A 24 9.80 -5.03 -5.68
CA GLU A 24 10.61 -4.63 -6.84
C GLU A 24 9.73 -4.34 -8.06
N SER A 25 8.78 -5.24 -8.36
CA SER A 25 7.87 -5.14 -9.51
C SER A 25 6.75 -4.12 -9.35
N GLY A 26 6.51 -3.64 -8.12
CA GLY A 26 5.45 -2.68 -7.82
C GLY A 26 5.81 -1.23 -8.17
N PRO A 27 4.82 -0.32 -8.16
CA PRO A 27 5.04 1.12 -8.36
C PRO A 27 6.07 1.67 -7.36
N PRO A 28 6.88 2.68 -7.72
CA PRO A 28 7.95 3.20 -6.87
C PRO A 28 7.35 3.80 -5.59
N PRO A 29 7.69 3.30 -4.39
CA PRO A 29 7.04 3.78 -3.17
C PRO A 29 7.99 4.10 -2.01
N ARG A 30 7.43 4.79 -1.01
CA ARG A 30 8.04 4.95 0.31
C ARG A 30 8.37 3.61 0.97
N LEU A 31 7.64 2.53 0.68
CA LEU A 31 7.92 1.17 1.19
C LEU A 31 9.32 0.65 0.81
N LYS A 32 9.88 1.05 -0.34
CA LYS A 32 11.26 0.69 -0.75
C LYS A 32 12.33 1.38 0.12
N THR A 33 11.98 2.47 0.80
CA THR A 33 12.91 3.15 1.71
C THR A 33 12.92 2.54 3.10
N LEU A 34 11.82 1.90 3.50
CA LEU A 34 11.65 1.28 4.81
C LEU A 34 12.41 -0.05 4.96
N CYS A 35 12.90 -0.64 3.88
CA CYS A 35 13.65 -1.92 3.87
C CYS A 35 15.00 -1.86 4.62
N LYS A 36 15.41 -0.68 5.09
CA LYS A 36 16.66 -0.46 5.83
C LYS A 36 16.56 -0.84 7.32
N CYS A 37 15.36 -1.14 7.83
CA CYS A 37 15.11 -1.55 9.20
C CYS A 37 14.58 -3.00 9.22
N PRO A 38 14.94 -3.85 10.20
CA PRO A 38 14.45 -5.24 10.26
C PRO A 38 12.92 -5.33 10.31
N THR A 39 12.26 -4.39 11.00
CA THR A 39 10.81 -4.29 11.16
C THR A 39 10.41 -2.82 11.38
N PRO A 40 10.33 -1.99 10.32
CA PRO A 40 9.84 -0.63 10.42
C PRO A 40 8.43 -0.59 11.01
N GLU A 41 8.25 0.25 12.04
CA GLU A 41 6.96 0.57 12.64
C GLU A 41 6.44 1.90 12.07
N VAL A 42 5.19 1.88 11.62
CA VAL A 42 4.54 3.03 10.98
C VAL A 42 3.21 3.28 11.67
N ASP A 43 3.08 4.42 12.35
CA ASP A 43 1.85 4.82 13.04
C ASP A 43 0.81 5.36 12.05
N ARG A 44 0.16 4.45 11.33
CA ARG A 44 -0.88 4.72 10.32
C ARG A 44 -2.01 3.70 10.39
N PRO A 45 -3.20 4.00 9.85
CA PRO A 45 -4.35 3.10 9.92
C PRO A 45 -4.13 1.78 9.14
N SER A 46 -3.94 0.69 9.88
CA SER A 46 -3.66 -0.64 9.31
C SER A 46 -4.73 -1.15 8.34
N TYR A 47 -5.99 -0.75 8.52
CA TYR A 47 -7.09 -1.18 7.65
C TYR A 47 -7.02 -0.55 6.26
N LEU A 48 -6.53 0.70 6.15
CA LEU A 48 -6.32 1.37 4.86
C LEU A 48 -5.08 0.82 4.15
N PHE A 49 -4.05 0.45 4.90
CA PHE A 49 -2.84 -0.17 4.35
C PHE A 49 -3.12 -1.45 3.57
N LYS A 50 -4.24 -2.13 3.82
CA LYS A 50 -4.66 -3.30 3.02
C LYS A 50 -4.78 -3.00 1.53
N GLY A 51 -5.28 -1.81 1.15
CA GLY A 51 -5.39 -1.40 -0.26
C GLY A 51 -4.01 -1.16 -0.88
N ILE A 52 -3.09 -0.56 -0.11
CA ILE A 52 -1.69 -0.38 -0.50
C ILE A 52 -1.03 -1.73 -0.72
N LEU A 53 -1.20 -2.67 0.21
CA LEU A 53 -0.63 -4.01 0.10
C LEU A 53 -1.22 -4.78 -1.11
N ALA A 54 -2.52 -4.67 -1.34
CA ALA A 54 -3.19 -5.30 -2.47
C ALA A 54 -2.60 -4.85 -3.81
N LEU A 55 -2.28 -3.57 -3.98
CA LEU A 55 -1.60 -3.06 -5.18
C LEU A 55 -0.31 -3.82 -5.49
N TYR A 56 0.54 -4.12 -4.49
CA TYR A 56 1.75 -4.92 -4.75
C TYR A 56 1.42 -6.38 -5.06
N GLN A 57 0.38 -6.93 -4.43
CA GLN A 57 0.04 -8.34 -4.58
C GLN A 57 -0.61 -8.63 -5.95
N THR A 58 -1.55 -7.80 -6.37
CA THR A 58 -2.41 -8.00 -7.55
C THR A 58 -2.04 -7.10 -8.73
N GLY A 59 -1.36 -5.98 -8.49
CA GLY A 59 -1.11 -4.95 -9.50
C GLY A 59 -2.25 -3.94 -9.64
N GLU A 60 -3.33 -4.06 -8.86
CA GLU A 60 -4.49 -3.16 -8.94
C GLU A 60 -4.70 -2.38 -7.65
N LEU A 61 -4.87 -1.06 -7.76
CA LEU A 61 -5.16 -0.20 -6.62
C LEU A 61 -6.68 0.02 -6.48
N HIS A 62 -7.23 -0.51 -5.39
CA HIS A 62 -8.64 -0.34 -5.01
C HIS A 62 -8.76 0.33 -3.64
N ILE A 63 -9.81 1.12 -3.46
CA ILE A 63 -10.18 1.66 -2.15
C ILE A 63 -10.77 0.51 -1.31
N PRO A 64 -10.25 0.21 -0.11
CA PRO A 64 -10.80 -0.85 0.72
C PRO A 64 -12.27 -0.62 1.05
N GLU A 65 -13.07 -1.68 1.01
CA GLU A 65 -14.50 -1.61 1.29
C GLU A 65 -14.79 -0.98 2.67
N GLY A 66 -15.84 -0.16 2.74
CA GLY A 66 -16.23 0.54 3.97
C GLY A 66 -15.30 1.69 4.38
N SER A 67 -14.26 2.00 3.59
CA SER A 67 -13.33 3.08 3.90
C SER A 67 -13.78 4.43 3.34
N CYS A 68 -13.45 5.50 4.04
CA CYS A 68 -13.60 6.85 3.52
C CYS A 68 -12.60 7.10 2.37
N PRO A 69 -13.05 7.48 1.16
CA PRO A 69 -12.15 7.73 0.04
C PRO A 69 -11.11 8.79 0.33
N LEU A 70 -11.51 9.90 0.97
CA LEU A 70 -10.59 10.98 1.33
C LEU A 70 -9.51 10.53 2.32
N ALA A 71 -9.85 9.63 3.24
CA ALA A 71 -8.85 9.06 4.17
C ALA A 71 -7.86 8.17 3.42
N PHE A 72 -8.34 7.38 2.46
CA PHE A 72 -7.46 6.54 1.64
C PHE A 72 -6.55 7.35 0.72
N LEU A 73 -7.02 8.47 0.16
CA LEU A 73 -6.16 9.37 -0.64
C LEU A 73 -4.99 9.95 0.18
N LYS A 74 -5.21 10.25 1.47
CA LYS A 74 -4.11 10.66 2.37
C LYS A 74 -3.11 9.55 2.64
N GLU A 75 -3.54 8.29 2.60
CA GLU A 75 -2.62 7.17 2.65
C GLU A 75 -1.82 7.04 1.34
N LEU A 76 -2.44 7.23 0.17
CA LEU A 76 -1.71 7.23 -1.10
C LEU A 76 -0.59 8.27 -1.09
N GLU A 77 -0.88 9.48 -0.63
CA GLU A 77 0.13 10.54 -0.46
C GLU A 77 1.25 10.11 0.51
N PHE A 78 0.89 9.60 1.68
CA PHE A 78 1.88 9.15 2.67
C PHE A 78 2.79 8.05 2.14
N TRP A 79 2.24 7.09 1.40
CA TRP A 79 2.96 5.95 0.84
C TRP A 79 3.63 6.24 -0.51
N GLU A 80 3.52 7.48 -1.00
CA GLU A 80 4.07 7.96 -2.27
C GLU A 80 3.54 7.18 -3.47
N ILE A 81 2.24 6.91 -3.49
CA ILE A 81 1.55 6.18 -4.56
C ILE A 81 0.70 7.16 -5.35
N ASP A 82 0.93 7.20 -6.65
CA ASP A 82 0.17 8.08 -7.56
C ASP A 82 -1.29 7.61 -7.68
N ILE A 83 -2.23 8.55 -7.55
CA ILE A 83 -3.67 8.29 -7.67
C ILE A 83 -4.06 7.78 -9.06
N SER A 84 -3.29 8.08 -10.11
CA SER A 84 -3.50 7.57 -11.47
C SER A 84 -3.42 6.05 -11.58
N LEU A 85 -2.84 5.37 -10.58
CA LEU A 85 -2.82 3.91 -10.50
C LEU A 85 -4.16 3.32 -10.02
N MET A 86 -5.08 4.15 -9.53
CA MET A 86 -6.38 3.71 -9.04
C MET A 86 -7.20 3.10 -10.18
N ALA A 87 -7.72 1.89 -9.96
CA ALA A 87 -8.57 1.22 -10.93
C ALA A 87 -9.84 2.04 -11.23
N ASP A 88 -10.28 2.02 -12.50
CA ASP A 88 -11.42 2.80 -12.99
C ASP A 88 -12.69 2.62 -12.15
N CYS A 89 -12.94 1.40 -11.65
CA CYS A 89 -14.11 1.10 -10.82
C CYS A 89 -14.13 1.91 -9.51
N CYS A 90 -12.95 2.18 -8.93
CA CYS A 90 -12.80 3.00 -7.73
C CYS A 90 -12.71 4.48 -8.08
N TYR A 91 -11.94 4.83 -9.12
CA TYR A 91 -11.72 6.21 -9.53
C TYR A 91 -13.04 6.90 -9.91
N ASN A 92 -13.83 6.27 -10.77
CA ASN A 92 -15.11 6.81 -11.21
C ASN A 92 -16.10 6.94 -10.05
N ARG A 93 -16.14 5.93 -9.16
CA ARG A 93 -17.09 5.88 -8.04
C ARG A 93 -16.77 6.85 -6.91
N HIS A 94 -15.50 7.13 -6.66
CA HIS A 94 -15.08 7.79 -5.43
C HIS A 94 -14.25 9.07 -5.61
N VAL A 95 -13.68 9.30 -6.80
CA VAL A 95 -12.79 10.44 -7.05
C VAL A 95 -13.45 11.48 -7.95
N VAL A 96 -14.04 11.04 -9.07
CA VAL A 96 -14.67 11.94 -10.05
C VAL A 96 -16.14 12.25 -9.72
N SER A 97 -16.78 11.40 -8.92
CA SER A 97 -18.15 11.60 -8.46
C SER A 97 -18.20 12.74 -7.42
N LYS A 98 -18.25 13.98 -7.91
CA LYS A 98 -18.73 15.15 -7.17
C LYS A 98 -20.17 15.46 -7.54
#